data_AF-X1NLP5-F1
#
_entry.id   AF-X1NLP5-F1
#
_cell.length_a   1.000
_cell.length_b   1.000
_cell.length_c   1.000
_cell.angle_alpha   90.00
_cell.angle_beta   90.00
_cell.angle_gamma   90.00
#
_symmetry.space_group_name_H-M   'P 1'
#
loop_
_entity.id
_entity.type
_entity.pdbx_description
1 polymer ?
#
loop_
_entity_poly.entity_id
_entity_poly.type
_entity_poly.pdbx_seq_one_letter_code
_entity_poly.pdbx_strand_id
1 'polypeptide(L)' 'MPEILDTVANPDFIIEGWQNELVALKKQNEKYLIVVYKEINKKDGFIITAYFTKKIKGLKNRRIMWKK' A
#
# COMPACT_ATOMS: atom_id res chain seq x y z
N MET A 1 2.73 -10.98 -9.72
CA MET A 1 3.43 -10.95 -8.41
C MET A 1 4.49 -9.85 -8.28
N PRO A 2 5.41 -9.61 -9.24
CA PRO A 2 6.48 -8.62 -9.04
C PRO A 2 5.94 -7.20 -8.76
N GLU A 3 4.81 -6.84 -9.38
CA GLU A 3 4.16 -5.53 -9.19
C GLU A 3 3.69 -5.27 -7.75
N ILE A 4 3.31 -6.33 -7.02
CA ILE A 4 2.86 -6.23 -5.62
C ILE A 4 4.06 -5.92 -4.73
N LEU A 5 5.15 -6.68 -4.89
CA LEU A 5 6.39 -6.48 -4.13
C LEU A 5 7.04 -5.13 -4.46
N ASP A 6 7.05 -4.75 -5.73
CA ASP A 6 7.53 -3.42 -6.15
C ASP A 6 6.65 -2.28 -5.62
N THR A 7 5.35 -2.50 -5.43
CA THR A 7 4.48 -1.52 -4.76
C THR A 7 4.81 -1.37 -3.28
N VAL A 8 5.21 -2.45 -2.61
CA VAL A 8 5.67 -2.39 -1.21
C VAL A 8 7.05 -1.73 -1.10
N ALA A 9 7.98 -2.09 -1.99
CA ALA A 9 9.36 -1.57 -1.98
C ALA A 9 9.45 -0.12 -2.48
N ASN A 10 8.64 0.25 -3.48
CA ASN A 10 8.64 1.55 -4.14
C ASN A 10 7.21 2.12 -4.29
N PRO A 11 6.51 2.41 -3.19
CA PRO A 11 5.17 3.02 -3.23
C PRO A 11 5.24 4.49 -3.62
N ASP A 12 4.12 5.03 -4.09
CA ASP A 12 3.92 6.48 -4.20
C ASP A 12 3.44 7.06 -2.86
N PHE A 13 2.66 6.28 -2.10
CA PHE A 13 2.13 6.65 -0.79
C PHE A 13 2.12 5.45 0.15
N ILE A 14 2.36 5.71 1.44
CA ILE A 14 2.09 4.78 2.52
C ILE A 14 1.11 5.45 3.47
N ILE A 15 0.01 4.77 3.76
CA ILE A 15 -0.98 5.19 4.74
C ILE A 15 -1.13 4.12 5.83
N GLU A 16 -1.61 4.56 6.98
CA GLU A 16 -1.91 3.66 8.09
C GLU A 16 -3.14 2.80 7.80
N GLY A 17 -3.05 1.51 8.15
CA GLY A 17 -4.13 0.55 8.19
C GLY A 17 -5.13 0.85 9.30
N TRP A 18 -5.84 -0.17 9.78
CA TRP A 18 -6.83 0.01 10.85
C TRP A 18 -6.30 -0.36 12.22
N GLN A 19 -5.39 -1.33 12.30
CA GLN A 19 -4.82 -1.74 13.57
C GLN A 19 -3.33 -1.48 13.63
N ASN A 20 -2.57 -2.01 12.67
CA ASN A 20 -1.11 -1.83 12.55
C ASN A 20 -0.61 -2.28 11.16
N GLU A 21 -1.49 -2.38 10.17
CA GLU A 21 -1.05 -2.65 8.80
C GLU A 21 -0.52 -1.38 8.14
N LEU A 22 0.36 -1.57 7.18
CA LEU A 22 0.73 -0.54 6.23
C LEU A 22 -0.04 -0.79 4.94
N VAL A 23 -0.47 0.31 4.32
CA VAL A 23 -1.12 0.26 3.02
C VAL A 23 -0.24 1.05 2.06
N ALA A 24 0.43 0.31 1.17
CA ALA A 24 1.19 0.87 0.06
C ALA A 24 0.25 1.12 -1.12
N LEU A 25 0.38 2.31 -1.73
CA LEU A 25 -0.35 2.69 -2.93
C LEU A 25 0.66 3.04 -4.02
N LYS A 26 0.46 2.45 -5.21
CA LYS A 26 1.21 2.81 -6.40
C LYS A 26 0.27 3.06 -7.57
N LYS A 27 0.44 4.19 -8.26
CA LYS A 27 -0.35 4.52 -9.43
C LYS A 27 0.11 3.67 -10.60
N GLN A 28 -0.84 2.99 -11.23
CA GLN A 28 -0.66 2.10 -12.37
C GLN A 28 -1.63 2.57 -13.46
N ASN A 29 -1.14 3.40 -14.37
CA ASN A 29 -1.94 4.07 -15.40
C ASN A 29 -3.15 4.84 -14.80
N GLU A 30 -4.36 4.38 -15.09
CA GLU A 30 -5.62 4.96 -14.60
C GLU A 30 -6.10 4.38 -13.25
N LYS A 31 -5.40 3.37 -12.72
CA LYS A 31 -5.74 2.67 -11.49
C LYS A 31 -4.65 2.87 -10.45
N TYR A 32 -4.93 2.47 -9.23
CA TYR A 32 -3.95 2.33 -8.17
C TYR A 32 -3.90 0.87 -7.77
N LEU A 33 -2.70 0.32 -7.66
CA LEU A 33 -2.47 -0.93 -6.96
C LEU A 33 -2.36 -0.60 -5.48
N ILE A 34 -3.26 -1.18 -4.70
CA ILE A 34 -3.27 -1.09 -3.24
C ILE A 34 -2.74 -2.41 -2.71
N VAL A 35 -1.75 -2.33 -1.81
CA VAL A 35 -1.20 -3.50 -1.13
C VAL A 35 -1.28 -3.25 0.37
N VAL A 36 -2.06 -4.08 1.05
CA VAL A 36 -2.14 -4.09 2.51
C VAL A 36 -1.19 -5.17 3.02
N TYR A 37 -0.24 -4.79 3.86
CA TYR A 37 0.79 -5.68 4.35
C TYR A 37 1.15 -5.35 5.80
N LYS A 38 1.80 -6.30 6.46
CA LYS A 38 2.34 -6.11 7.79
C LYS A 38 3.80 -6.56 7.79
N GLU A 39 4.66 -5.71 8.33
CA GLU A 39 6.05 -6.06 8.59
C GLU A 39 6.13 -6.72 9.96
N ILE A 40 6.74 -7.91 10.02
CA ILE A 40 7.03 -8.62 11.28
C ILE A 40 8.36 -8.10 11.83
N ASN A 41 9.33 -7.87 10.95
CA ASN A 41 10.62 -7.26 11.26
C ASN A 41 11.21 -6.60 10.00
N LYS A 42 12.43 -6.05 10.08
CA LYS A 42 13.08 -5.34 8.96
C LYS A 42 13.34 -6.19 7.71
N LYS A 43 13.22 -7.52 7.80
CA LYS A 43 13.51 -8.47 6.71
C LYS A 43 12.32 -9.37 6.38
N ASP A 44 11.23 -9.29 7.13
CA ASP A 44 10.14 -10.25 7.02
C ASP A 44 8.78 -9.60 7.26
N GLY A 45 7.77 -10.14 6.60
CA GLY A 45 6.42 -9.60 6.57
C GLY A 45 5.54 -10.40 5.62
N PHE A 46 4.27 -10.03 5.57
CA PHE A 46 3.32 -10.71 4.71
C PHE A 46 2.32 -9.73 4.12
N ILE A 47 1.89 -10.05 2.90
CA ILE A 47 0.81 -9.35 2.21
C ILE A 47 -0.51 -9.96 2.69
N ILE A 48 -1.40 -9.11 3.18
CA ILE A 48 -2.75 -9.50 3.61
C ILE A 48 -3.67 -9.53 2.39
N THR A 49 -3.65 -8.45 1.60
CA THR A 49 -4.43 -8.36 0.37
C THR A 49 -3.82 -7.37 -0.61
N ALA A 50 -4.07 -7.59 -1.90
CA ALA A 50 -3.70 -6.66 -2.96
C ALA A 50 -4.81 -6.58 -4.00
N TYR A 51 -5.15 -5.37 -4.43
CA TYR A 51 -6.20 -5.15 -5.42
C TYR A 51 -6.01 -3.83 -6.15
N PHE A 52 -6.60 -3.74 -7.34
CA PHE A 52 -6.63 -2.51 -8.11
C PHE A 52 -7.90 -1.70 -7.82
N THR A 53 -7.77 -0.38 -7.71
CA THR A 53 -8.91 0.54 -7.60
C THR A 53 -8.69 1.82 -8.41
N LYS A 54 -9.75 2.34 -9.04
CA LYS A 54 -9.75 3.71 -9.61
C LYS A 54 -10.10 4.78 -8.56
N LYS A 55 -10.69 4.38 -7.43
CA LYS A 55 -11.24 5.29 -6.42
C LYS A 55 -10.34 5.31 -5.18
N ILE A 56 -9.58 6.40 -5.01
CA ILE A 56 -8.70 6.61 -3.84
C ILE A 56 -9.25 7.59 -2.80
N LYS A 57 -10.44 8.18 -3.02
CA LYS A 57 -11.00 9.21 -2.13
C LYS A 57 -11.11 8.74 -0.67
N GLY A 58 -11.57 7.51 -0.42
CA GLY A 58 -11.67 6.97 0.94
C GLY A 58 -10.32 6.67 1.61
N LEU A 59 -9.27 6.46 0.82
CA LEU A 59 -7.91 6.17 1.31
C LEU A 59 -7.17 7.47 1.68
N LYS A 60 -7.44 8.58 0.99
CA LYS A 60 -6.86 9.91 1.31
C LYS A 60 -7.27 10.47 2.67
N ASN A 61 -8.41 10.02 3.20
CA ASN A 61 -8.88 10.45 4.52
C ASN A 61 -8.13 9.74 5.67
N ARG A 62 -7.31 8.73 5.36
CA ARG A 62 -6.45 8.07 6.36
C ARG A 62 -5.16 8.85 6.55
N ARG A 63 -4.54 8.65 7.71
CA ARG A 63 -3.26 9.27 8.05
C ARG A 63 -2.20 8.85 7.02
N ILE A 64 -1.65 9.85 6.31
CA ILE A 64 -0.52 9.65 5.41
C ILE A 64 0.73 9.53 6.26
N MET A 65 1.37 8.37 6.20
CA MET A 65 2.61 8.09 6.93
C MET A 65 3.82 8.52 6.11
N TRP A 66 3.73 8.35 4.79
CA TRP A 66 4.79 8.73 3.87
C TRP A 66 4.25 9.00 2.46
N LYS A 67 4.91 9.91 1.75
CA LYS A 67 4.57 10.27 0.37
C LYS A 67 5.85 10.65 -0.38
N LYS A 68 5.96 10.19 -1.63
CA LYS A 68 7.00 10.59 -2.57
C LYS A 68 6.78 11.97 -3.18
#